data_AF-A0AAE8U300-F1
#
_entry.id   AF-A0AAE8U300-F1
#
_cell.length_a   1.000
_cell.length_b   1.000
_cell.length_c   1.000
_cell.angle_alpha   90.00
_cell.angle_beta   90.00
_cell.angle_gamma   90.00
#
_symmetry.space_group_name_H-M   'P 1'
#
loop_
_entity.id
_entity.type
_entity.pdbx_description
1 polymer ?
#
loop_
_entity_poly.entity_id
_entity_poly.type
_entity_poly.pdbx_seq_one_letter_code
_entity_poly.pdbx_strand_id
1 'polypeptide(L)'
;MSQRTIAATDELDSYFGEICRQADLPVSGSRPLRCQTAGFDELAWHSMVKAGLNDVDHRCDLYLSWLENKRSEKPFVDASLTSVGATAAGVLGIAAQGSAALEYVGLALGLTSQIYNAYYTRALLGIEPSTIKLTVEGRRLAFRNEFIDARYREKSDVVYVLRSYLKLCTPQTITMDVNAFARSAATGVEPPQYQNLLLERRAMDTVRPVTAPALVVKPITAPTVSPSVRQTFTGVGYSEAQLNHVREALCVHSADPTNAKTMAAVKMWEDQVYEDEPTDALHNGRVDDQEFNGINMQMGLRDLKGCSTRWHNFEERALFQDKPQTEAAFLLVLTKVGLAPQEQSLDSQGVRKAISDARDKCSMPARSGINKSDLTDDLYNKIIEWSGKTEGSPCG
;
A
#
# COMPACT_ATOMS: atom_id res chain seq x y z
N MET A 1 -18.96 -8.43 -6.50
CA MET A 1 -17.89 -7.48 -6.91
C MET A 1 -16.55 -8.12 -6.62
N SER A 2 -15.56 -7.95 -7.50
CA SER A 2 -14.21 -8.50 -7.28
C SER A 2 -13.54 -7.81 -6.09
N GLN A 3 -12.76 -8.54 -5.28
CA GLN A 3 -11.97 -7.97 -4.18
C GLN A 3 -11.06 -6.82 -4.64
N ARG A 4 -10.61 -6.85 -5.90
CA ARG A 4 -9.82 -5.76 -6.51
C ARG A 4 -10.62 -4.46 -6.69
N THR A 5 -11.94 -4.54 -6.88
CA THR A 5 -12.79 -3.36 -7.05
C THR A 5 -13.02 -2.64 -5.72
N ILE A 6 -13.08 -3.38 -4.61
CA ILE A 6 -13.28 -2.83 -3.27
C ILE A 6 -12.00 -2.08 -2.82
N ALA A 7 -10.83 -2.72 -2.93
CA ALA A 7 -9.55 -2.10 -2.59
C ALA A 7 -9.29 -0.80 -3.39
N ALA A 8 -9.58 -0.80 -4.70
CA ALA A 8 -9.42 0.40 -5.52
C ALA A 8 -10.39 1.54 -5.11
N THR A 9 -11.56 1.21 -4.55
CA THR A 9 -12.51 2.21 -4.07
C THR A 9 -12.05 2.82 -2.74
N ASP A 10 -11.51 2.01 -1.83
CA ASP A 10 -10.98 2.49 -0.56
C ASP A 10 -9.73 3.38 -0.76
N GLU A 11 -8.87 3.02 -1.72
CA GLU A 11 -7.71 3.86 -2.12
C GLU A 11 -8.16 5.20 -2.72
N LEU A 12 -9.23 5.20 -3.53
CA LEU A 12 -9.79 6.43 -4.10
C LEU A 12 -10.32 7.37 -3.01
N ASP A 13 -11.02 6.83 -2.00
CA ASP A 13 -11.57 7.62 -0.90
C ASP A 13 -10.45 8.24 -0.04
N SER A 14 -9.40 7.46 0.24
CA SER A 14 -8.20 7.95 0.93
C SER A 14 -7.50 9.06 0.16
N TYR A 15 -7.30 8.87 -1.15
CA TYR A 15 -6.70 9.88 -2.02
C TYR A 15 -7.53 11.17 -2.01
N PHE A 16 -8.86 11.05 -2.10
CA PHE A 16 -9.74 12.22 -2.10
C PHE A 16 -9.77 12.95 -0.76
N GLY A 17 -9.59 12.25 0.36
CA GLY A 17 -9.38 12.90 1.65
C GLY A 17 -8.13 13.78 1.69
N GLU A 18 -7.01 13.29 1.17
CA GLU A 18 -5.77 14.08 1.10
C GLU A 18 -5.91 15.28 0.15
N ILE A 19 -6.57 15.11 -1.00
CA ILE A 19 -6.84 16.23 -1.92
C ILE A 19 -7.76 17.27 -1.27
N CYS A 20 -8.79 16.86 -0.54
CA CYS A 20 -9.65 17.80 0.16
C CYS A 20 -8.89 18.55 1.25
N ARG A 21 -8.01 17.89 2.00
CA ARG A 21 -7.11 18.58 2.94
C ARG A 21 -6.21 19.60 2.25
N GLN A 22 -5.62 19.26 1.11
CA GLN A 22 -4.78 20.18 0.33
C GLN A 22 -5.56 21.36 -0.26
N ALA A 23 -6.86 21.19 -0.49
CA ALA A 23 -7.77 22.22 -0.96
C ALA A 23 -8.39 23.06 0.18
N ASP A 24 -7.95 22.87 1.44
CA ASP A 24 -8.57 23.46 2.63
C ASP A 24 -10.08 23.17 2.75
N LEU A 25 -10.50 22.01 2.25
CA LEU A 25 -11.89 21.54 2.30
C LEU A 25 -12.15 20.63 3.51
N PRO A 26 -13.40 20.53 3.98
CA PRO A 26 -13.76 19.69 5.12
C PRO A 26 -13.38 18.21 4.93
N VAL A 27 -12.71 17.65 5.92
CA VAL A 27 -12.33 16.24 6.01
C VAL A 27 -12.78 15.64 7.33
N SER A 28 -12.94 14.32 7.36
CA SER A 28 -13.36 13.57 8.56
C SER A 28 -12.54 12.32 8.78
N GLY A 29 -12.55 11.85 10.03
CA GLY A 29 -11.83 10.65 10.45
C GLY A 29 -10.36 10.89 10.75
N SER A 30 -9.71 9.86 11.29
CA SER A 30 -8.26 9.69 11.30
C SER A 30 -7.78 9.27 9.88
N ARG A 31 -6.46 9.22 9.64
CA ARG A 31 -5.89 8.97 8.30
C ARG A 31 -6.02 7.50 7.83
N PRO A 32 -6.93 7.15 6.91
CA PRO A 32 -7.07 7.95 5.71
C PRO A 32 -8.22 8.92 5.86
N LEU A 33 -7.91 10.20 5.65
CA LEU A 33 -8.90 11.25 5.69
C LEU A 33 -10.02 10.91 4.70
N ARG A 34 -11.24 11.28 5.03
CA ARG A 34 -12.38 11.19 4.12
C ARG A 34 -12.88 12.58 3.82
N CYS A 35 -12.97 12.89 2.54
CA CYS A 35 -13.54 14.16 2.11
C CYS A 35 -15.03 14.22 2.47
N GLN A 36 -15.44 15.26 3.21
CA GLN A 36 -16.85 15.48 3.53
C GLN A 36 -17.52 16.27 2.40
N THR A 37 -17.91 15.59 1.33
CA THR A 37 -18.49 16.25 0.14
C THR A 37 -19.93 16.72 0.31
N ALA A 38 -20.55 16.45 1.46
CA ALA A 38 -21.92 16.87 1.73
C ALA A 38 -22.00 18.40 1.84
N GLY A 39 -22.73 19.02 0.91
CA GLY A 39 -22.87 20.47 0.85
C GLY A 39 -21.78 21.20 0.04
N PHE A 40 -20.95 20.47 -0.71
CA PHE A 40 -20.03 21.11 -1.66
C PHE A 40 -20.80 21.88 -2.72
N ASP A 41 -20.43 23.13 -2.92
CA ASP A 41 -20.85 23.94 -4.04
C ASP A 41 -19.85 23.83 -5.22
N GLU A 42 -20.13 24.53 -6.32
CA GLU A 42 -19.30 24.51 -7.52
C GLU A 42 -17.85 24.98 -7.22
N LEU A 43 -17.67 25.93 -6.29
CA LEU A 43 -16.35 26.42 -5.88
C LEU A 43 -15.54 25.38 -5.10
N ALA A 44 -16.18 24.62 -4.21
CA ALA A 44 -15.54 23.53 -3.49
C ALA A 44 -15.06 22.44 -4.46
N TRP A 45 -15.88 22.06 -5.44
CA TRP A 45 -15.48 21.10 -6.48
C TRP A 45 -14.32 21.62 -7.34
N HIS A 46 -14.36 22.89 -7.75
CA HIS A 46 -13.23 23.53 -8.45
C HIS A 46 -11.95 23.52 -7.63
N SER A 47 -12.03 23.82 -6.34
CA SER A 47 -10.87 23.82 -5.43
C SER A 47 -10.27 22.42 -5.31
N MET A 48 -11.13 21.40 -5.20
CA MET A 48 -10.72 20.01 -5.19
C MET A 48 -10.02 19.59 -6.50
N VAL A 49 -10.57 19.96 -7.66
CA VAL A 49 -9.93 19.70 -8.96
C VAL A 49 -8.58 20.40 -9.03
N LYS A 50 -8.49 21.69 -8.65
CA LYS A 50 -7.24 22.45 -8.69
C LYS A 50 -6.16 21.81 -7.81
N ALA A 51 -6.51 21.40 -6.59
CA ALA A 51 -5.59 20.69 -5.70
C ALA A 51 -5.15 19.35 -6.30
N GLY A 52 -6.09 18.56 -6.85
CA GLY A 52 -5.77 17.30 -7.51
C GLY A 52 -4.88 17.46 -8.75
N LEU A 53 -5.10 18.49 -9.57
CA LEU A 53 -4.23 18.79 -10.71
C LEU A 53 -2.80 19.17 -10.24
N ASN A 54 -2.68 19.91 -9.12
CA ASN A 54 -1.38 20.26 -8.55
C ASN A 54 -0.64 19.04 -7.96
N ASP A 55 -1.35 18.11 -7.32
CA ASP A 55 -0.76 16.85 -6.84
C ASP A 55 -0.26 15.99 -8.02
N VAL A 56 -1.09 15.84 -9.07
CA VAL A 56 -0.70 15.13 -10.30
C VAL A 56 0.52 15.78 -10.95
N ASP A 57 0.57 17.12 -10.99
CA ASP A 57 1.71 17.87 -11.51
C ASP A 57 3.01 17.52 -10.78
N HIS A 58 2.99 17.60 -9.45
CA HIS A 58 4.14 17.30 -8.62
C HIS A 58 4.65 15.86 -8.87
N ARG A 59 3.75 14.88 -8.92
CA ARG A 59 4.11 13.48 -9.18
C ARG A 59 4.62 13.27 -10.61
N CYS A 60 4.06 13.98 -11.57
CA CYS A 60 4.53 13.97 -12.95
C CYS A 60 5.97 14.50 -13.05
N ASP A 61 6.27 15.61 -12.38
CA ASP A 61 7.61 16.21 -12.38
C ASP A 61 8.65 15.30 -11.70
N LEU A 62 8.27 14.62 -10.62
CA LEU A 62 9.10 13.61 -9.97
C LEU A 62 9.40 12.43 -10.92
N TYR A 63 8.40 11.97 -11.67
CA TYR A 63 8.58 10.90 -12.65
C TYR A 63 9.50 11.30 -13.81
N LEU A 64 9.32 12.51 -14.35
CA LEU A 64 10.20 13.03 -15.40
C LEU A 64 11.64 13.19 -14.91
N SER A 65 11.83 13.70 -13.68
CA SER A 65 13.15 13.82 -13.05
C SER A 65 13.80 12.45 -12.83
N TRP A 66 13.03 11.46 -12.39
CA TRP A 66 13.50 10.08 -12.27
C TRP A 66 13.95 9.51 -13.62
N LEU A 67 13.20 9.75 -14.70
CA LEU A 67 13.55 9.30 -16.04
C LEU A 67 14.88 9.92 -16.53
N GLU A 68 15.09 11.21 -16.27
CA GLU A 68 16.35 11.91 -16.55
C GLU A 68 17.53 11.32 -15.78
N ASN A 69 17.36 11.09 -14.46
CA ASN A 69 18.38 10.47 -13.62
C ASN A 69 18.76 9.07 -14.14
N LYS A 70 17.77 8.25 -14.49
CA LYS A 70 18.00 6.91 -15.05
C LYS A 70 18.72 6.92 -16.39
N ARG A 71 18.55 7.97 -17.18
CA ARG A 71 19.34 8.17 -18.41
C ARG A 71 20.78 8.58 -18.09
N SER A 72 21.02 9.39 -17.06
CA SER A 72 22.38 9.77 -16.67
C SER A 72 23.21 8.59 -16.11
N GLU A 73 22.53 7.57 -15.55
CA GLU A 73 23.13 6.29 -15.14
C GLU A 73 23.50 5.37 -16.33
N LYS A 74 23.09 5.71 -17.56
CA LYS A 74 23.23 4.88 -18.76
C LYS A 74 24.67 4.56 -19.19
N PRO A 75 25.75 5.32 -18.87
CA PRO A 75 27.11 4.87 -19.18
C PRO A 75 27.51 3.56 -18.48
N PHE A 76 26.72 3.04 -17.52
CA PHE A 76 27.07 1.85 -16.74
C PHE A 76 26.27 0.57 -17.08
N VAL A 77 25.32 0.61 -18.05
CA VAL A 77 24.38 -0.51 -18.28
C VAL A 77 24.19 -0.83 -19.77
N ASP A 78 25.28 -1.03 -20.51
CA ASP A 78 25.22 -1.75 -21.81
C ASP A 78 25.34 -3.28 -21.64
N ALA A 79 25.53 -3.79 -20.41
CA ALA A 79 25.74 -5.22 -20.14
C ALA A 79 24.53 -5.98 -19.55
N SER A 80 23.33 -5.40 -19.41
CA SER A 80 22.22 -6.07 -18.70
C SER A 80 20.84 -5.83 -19.30
N LEU A 81 20.69 -6.01 -20.62
CA LEU A 81 19.40 -5.82 -21.30
C LEU A 81 18.38 -6.98 -21.16
N THR A 82 18.71 -8.08 -20.48
CA THR A 82 17.80 -9.24 -20.30
C THR A 82 17.06 -9.26 -18.95
N SER A 83 17.43 -8.44 -17.96
CA SER A 83 16.80 -8.48 -16.62
C SER A 83 15.62 -7.53 -16.42
N VAL A 84 15.38 -6.58 -17.35
CA VAL A 84 14.43 -5.46 -17.11
C VAL A 84 12.95 -5.90 -17.08
N GLY A 85 12.60 -7.04 -17.67
CA GLY A 85 11.21 -7.53 -17.69
C GLY A 85 10.67 -7.94 -16.31
N ALA A 86 11.47 -8.67 -15.53
CA ALA A 86 11.13 -9.04 -14.15
C ALA A 86 11.43 -7.90 -13.15
N THR A 87 12.40 -7.06 -13.51
CA THR A 87 12.83 -5.94 -12.67
C THR A 87 11.85 -4.77 -12.75
N ALA A 88 11.13 -4.52 -13.83
CA ALA A 88 10.24 -3.34 -13.91
C ALA A 88 8.97 -3.45 -13.06
N ALA A 89 8.37 -4.64 -12.89
CA ALA A 89 7.29 -4.83 -11.94
C ALA A 89 7.80 -4.76 -10.48
N GLY A 90 9.05 -5.16 -10.23
CA GLY A 90 9.72 -5.02 -8.94
C GLY A 90 10.29 -3.62 -8.67
N VAL A 91 10.68 -2.86 -9.69
CA VAL A 91 11.35 -1.54 -9.59
C VAL A 91 10.35 -0.41 -9.64
N LEU A 92 9.15 -0.58 -10.22
CA LEU A 92 8.07 0.38 -9.98
C LEU A 92 7.59 0.36 -8.52
N GLY A 93 7.75 -0.78 -7.84
CA GLY A 93 7.58 -0.92 -6.39
C GLY A 93 8.84 -0.69 -5.52
N ILE A 94 10.03 -0.51 -6.10
CA ILE A 94 11.31 -0.33 -5.36
C ILE A 94 12.06 0.98 -5.73
N ALA A 95 11.59 1.76 -6.71
CA ALA A 95 12.24 3.01 -7.10
C ALA A 95 11.76 4.21 -6.25
N ALA A 96 12.72 4.76 -5.51
CA ALA A 96 12.64 5.97 -4.68
C ALA A 96 11.58 7.00 -5.11
N GLN A 97 10.64 7.29 -4.20
CA GLN A 97 9.73 8.44 -4.02
C GLN A 97 8.90 8.98 -5.23
N GLY A 98 9.27 8.75 -6.50
CA GLY A 98 8.62 9.35 -7.67
C GLY A 98 7.67 8.43 -8.46
N SER A 99 8.07 7.18 -8.76
CA SER A 99 7.23 6.27 -9.57
C SER A 99 6.12 5.58 -8.75
N ALA A 100 6.41 5.22 -7.50
CA ALA A 100 5.41 4.68 -6.57
C ALA A 100 4.28 5.68 -6.31
N ALA A 101 4.57 6.98 -6.37
CA ALA A 101 3.59 8.04 -6.18
C ALA A 101 2.58 8.12 -7.36
N LEU A 102 3.04 8.03 -8.61
CA LEU A 102 2.15 7.99 -9.78
C LEU A 102 1.38 6.67 -9.87
N GLU A 103 1.99 5.55 -9.46
CA GLU A 103 1.31 4.26 -9.39
C GLU A 103 0.20 4.28 -8.34
N TYR A 104 0.44 4.85 -7.16
CA TYR A 104 -0.59 5.00 -6.12
C TYR A 104 -1.78 5.85 -6.58
N VAL A 105 -1.54 7.03 -7.18
CA VAL A 105 -2.66 7.84 -7.73
C VAL A 105 -3.28 7.16 -8.93
N GLY A 106 -2.48 6.45 -9.72
CA GLY A 106 -2.96 5.60 -10.80
C GLY A 106 -3.96 4.58 -10.29
N LEU A 107 -3.59 3.77 -9.30
CA LEU A 107 -4.43 2.75 -8.68
C LEU A 107 -5.68 3.36 -8.04
N ALA A 108 -5.52 4.45 -7.28
CA ALA A 108 -6.63 5.19 -6.68
C ALA A 108 -7.61 5.72 -7.75
N LEU A 109 -7.09 6.27 -8.84
CA LEU A 109 -7.89 6.70 -10.00
C LEU A 109 -8.21 5.55 -10.96
N GLY A 110 -7.98 4.28 -10.59
CA GLY A 110 -8.30 3.07 -11.33
C GLY A 110 -7.56 2.87 -12.66
N LEU A 111 -6.37 3.43 -12.83
CA LEU A 111 -5.41 3.07 -13.88
C LEU A 111 -4.72 1.74 -13.51
N THR A 112 -4.43 0.90 -14.50
CA THR A 112 -3.76 -0.39 -14.29
C THR A 112 -2.24 -0.21 -14.28
N SER A 113 -1.52 -0.99 -13.46
CA SER A 113 -0.05 -0.98 -13.41
C SER A 113 0.62 -1.32 -14.76
N GLN A 114 -0.11 -2.00 -15.66
CA GLN A 114 0.35 -2.30 -17.03
C GLN A 114 0.66 -1.05 -17.87
N ILE A 115 0.04 0.10 -17.55
CA ILE A 115 0.30 1.37 -18.24
C ILE A 115 1.73 1.88 -17.98
N TYR A 116 2.35 1.44 -16.87
CA TYR A 116 3.70 1.80 -16.48
C TYR A 116 4.76 0.74 -16.84
N ASN A 117 4.42 -0.23 -17.69
CA ASN A 117 5.30 -1.35 -18.04
C ASN A 117 6.68 -0.91 -18.61
N ALA A 118 7.72 -1.66 -18.20
CA ALA A 118 9.12 -1.63 -18.65
C ALA A 118 9.35 -1.27 -20.12
N TYR A 119 8.51 -1.83 -21.00
CA TYR A 119 8.63 -1.66 -22.44
C TYR A 119 8.51 -0.19 -22.85
N TYR A 120 7.52 0.52 -22.31
CA TYR A 120 7.32 1.94 -22.62
C TYR A 120 8.40 2.81 -22.00
N THR A 121 8.84 2.50 -20.79
CA THR A 121 9.97 3.19 -20.16
C THR A 121 11.25 3.05 -20.97
N ARG A 122 11.53 1.87 -21.55
CA ARG A 122 12.65 1.68 -22.48
C ARG A 122 12.52 2.52 -23.75
N ALA A 123 11.32 2.61 -24.33
CA ALA A 123 11.09 3.47 -25.49
C ALA A 123 11.36 4.95 -25.16
N LEU A 124 10.89 5.42 -24.00
CA LEU A 124 11.15 6.78 -23.53
C LEU A 124 12.64 7.06 -23.31
N LEU A 125 13.43 6.08 -22.83
CA LEU A 125 14.88 6.26 -22.66
C LEU A 125 15.60 6.54 -23.99
N GLY A 126 15.03 6.17 -25.14
CA GLY A 126 15.56 6.49 -26.47
C GLY A 126 15.17 7.86 -27.04
N ILE A 127 14.21 8.56 -26.44
CA ILE A 127 13.73 9.89 -26.89
C ILE A 127 14.50 10.99 -26.16
N GLU A 128 14.87 12.08 -26.84
CA GLU A 128 15.56 13.21 -26.19
C GLU A 128 14.77 13.73 -24.95
N PRO A 129 15.40 13.93 -23.77
CA PRO A 129 14.69 14.34 -22.56
C PRO A 129 13.94 15.67 -22.72
N SER A 130 14.55 16.64 -23.40
CA SER A 130 13.94 17.93 -23.72
C SER A 130 12.62 17.76 -24.48
N THR A 131 12.56 16.82 -25.43
CA THR A 131 11.37 16.51 -26.23
C THR A 131 10.27 15.92 -25.34
N ILE A 132 10.61 15.01 -24.44
CA ILE A 132 9.64 14.43 -23.49
C ILE A 132 9.08 15.53 -22.59
N LYS A 133 9.96 16.33 -21.98
CA LYS A 133 9.56 17.39 -21.04
C LYS A 133 8.68 18.44 -21.71
N LEU A 134 9.10 18.97 -22.86
CA LEU A 134 8.31 19.94 -23.64
C LEU A 134 6.95 19.38 -24.06
N THR A 135 6.90 18.11 -24.46
CA THR A 135 5.66 17.44 -24.83
C THR A 135 4.70 17.36 -23.64
N VAL A 136 5.18 16.86 -22.49
CA VAL A 136 4.35 16.69 -21.29
C VAL A 136 3.88 18.03 -20.73
N GLU A 137 4.78 19.00 -20.60
CA GLU A 137 4.46 20.36 -20.14
C GLU A 137 3.44 21.04 -21.06
N GLY A 138 3.64 20.96 -22.38
CA GLY A 138 2.70 21.53 -23.35
C GLY A 138 1.32 20.89 -23.27
N ARG A 139 1.23 19.58 -23.11
CA ARG A 139 -0.03 18.84 -22.96
C ARG A 139 -0.73 19.17 -21.64
N ARG A 140 0.02 19.26 -20.54
CA ARG A 140 -0.50 19.63 -19.21
C ARG A 140 -1.04 21.06 -19.20
N LEU A 141 -0.33 21.99 -19.81
CA LEU A 141 -0.77 23.38 -19.93
C LEU A 141 -2.03 23.49 -20.79
N ALA A 142 -2.07 22.80 -21.94
CA ALA A 142 -3.25 22.79 -22.80
C ALA A 142 -4.48 22.20 -22.12
N PHE A 143 -4.31 21.10 -21.38
CA PHE A 143 -5.40 20.53 -20.59
C PHE A 143 -5.88 21.53 -19.52
N ARG A 144 -4.97 22.14 -18.75
CA ARG A 144 -5.36 23.13 -17.72
C ARG A 144 -6.11 24.32 -18.32
N ASN A 145 -5.66 24.83 -19.46
CA ASN A 145 -6.34 25.93 -20.16
C ASN A 145 -7.73 25.53 -20.65
N GLU A 146 -7.91 24.29 -21.09
CA GLU A 146 -9.22 23.81 -21.55
C GLU A 146 -10.19 23.61 -20.39
N PHE A 147 -9.70 23.11 -19.26
CA PHE A 147 -10.51 22.74 -18.10
C PHE A 147 -10.64 23.81 -17.01
N ILE A 148 -10.04 25.00 -17.21
CA ILE A 148 -10.08 26.09 -16.20
C ILE A 148 -11.51 26.57 -15.91
N ASP A 149 -12.35 26.65 -16.95
CA ASP A 149 -13.75 27.10 -16.87
C ASP A 149 -14.76 25.94 -17.02
N ALA A 150 -14.32 24.69 -16.87
CA ALA A 150 -15.21 23.53 -16.91
C ALA A 150 -16.02 23.44 -15.61
N ARG A 151 -17.29 23.01 -15.69
CA ARG A 151 -18.19 22.99 -14.53
C ARG A 151 -18.13 21.66 -13.79
N TYR A 152 -17.71 21.68 -12.52
CA TYR A 152 -17.63 20.50 -11.67
C TYR A 152 -18.77 20.49 -10.64
N ARG A 153 -19.59 19.44 -10.64
CA ARG A 153 -20.82 19.37 -9.82
C ARG A 153 -20.84 18.19 -8.88
N GLU A 154 -20.10 17.14 -9.20
CA GLU A 154 -20.07 15.93 -8.41
C GLU A 154 -18.70 15.26 -8.41
N LYS A 155 -18.53 14.30 -7.49
CA LYS A 155 -17.31 13.50 -7.36
C LYS A 155 -16.91 12.82 -8.67
N SER A 156 -17.89 12.42 -9.49
CA SER A 156 -17.65 11.73 -10.76
C SER A 156 -16.89 12.64 -11.76
N ASP A 157 -17.22 13.92 -11.81
CA ASP A 157 -16.54 14.93 -12.65
C ASP A 157 -15.08 15.05 -12.23
N VAL A 158 -14.82 15.18 -10.92
CA VAL A 158 -13.46 15.26 -10.37
C VAL A 158 -12.64 14.01 -10.71
N VAL A 159 -13.22 12.82 -10.50
CA VAL A 159 -12.56 11.55 -10.85
C VAL A 159 -12.20 11.52 -12.33
N TYR A 160 -13.14 11.91 -13.21
CA TYR A 160 -12.89 11.93 -14.64
C TYR A 160 -11.75 12.88 -15.00
N VAL A 161 -11.80 14.14 -14.54
CA VAL A 161 -10.79 15.16 -14.85
C VAL A 161 -9.41 14.71 -14.40
N LEU A 162 -9.28 14.30 -13.14
CA LEU A 162 -7.99 13.93 -12.56
C LEU A 162 -7.42 12.69 -13.25
N ARG A 163 -8.26 11.72 -13.61
CA ARG A 163 -7.82 10.52 -14.34
C ARG A 163 -7.38 10.88 -15.76
N SER A 164 -8.10 11.75 -16.45
CA SER A 164 -7.73 12.23 -17.79
C SER A 164 -6.43 13.02 -17.75
N TYR A 165 -6.23 13.84 -16.71
CA TYR A 165 -5.00 14.60 -16.52
C TYR A 165 -3.80 13.70 -16.20
N LEU A 166 -3.95 12.75 -15.28
CA LEU A 166 -2.90 11.80 -14.91
C LEU A 166 -2.40 10.99 -16.11
N LYS A 167 -3.30 10.62 -17.03
CA LYS A 167 -2.93 9.89 -18.26
C LYS A 167 -1.88 10.62 -19.10
N LEU A 168 -1.80 11.95 -19.06
CA LEU A 168 -0.80 12.73 -19.81
C LEU A 168 0.63 12.41 -19.38
N CYS A 169 0.82 12.00 -18.13
CA CYS A 169 2.12 11.67 -17.55
C CYS A 169 2.49 10.19 -17.65
N THR A 170 1.62 9.37 -18.27
CA THR A 170 1.88 7.94 -18.40
C THR A 170 2.85 7.63 -19.53
N PRO A 171 3.70 6.60 -19.39
CA PRO A 171 4.72 6.29 -20.40
C PRO A 171 4.16 6.06 -21.81
N GLN A 172 3.01 5.38 -21.88
CA GLN A 172 2.31 5.08 -23.13
C GLN A 172 1.83 6.36 -23.82
N THR A 173 1.20 7.27 -23.09
CA THR A 173 0.70 8.53 -23.64
C THR A 173 1.84 9.43 -24.08
N ILE A 174 2.92 9.53 -23.30
CA ILE A 174 4.11 10.32 -23.69
C ILE A 174 4.67 9.81 -25.01
N THR A 175 4.84 8.49 -25.15
CA THR A 175 5.37 7.88 -26.39
C THR A 175 4.44 8.18 -27.57
N MET A 176 3.13 8.08 -27.38
CA MET A 176 2.14 8.39 -28.41
C MET A 176 2.16 9.87 -28.81
N ASP A 177 2.25 10.77 -27.84
CA ASP A 177 2.24 12.21 -28.05
C ASP A 177 3.50 12.66 -28.77
N VAL A 178 4.69 12.21 -28.36
CA VAL A 178 5.94 12.48 -29.07
C VAL A 178 5.85 12.03 -30.54
N ASN A 179 5.34 10.81 -30.79
CA ASN A 179 5.18 10.31 -32.15
C ASN A 179 4.13 11.09 -32.97
N ALA A 180 3.10 11.63 -32.33
CA ALA A 180 2.10 12.46 -32.99
C ALA A 180 2.66 13.85 -33.33
N PHE A 181 3.38 14.48 -32.39
CA PHE A 181 4.04 15.76 -32.62
C PHE A 181 5.14 15.66 -33.68
N ALA A 182 5.95 14.59 -33.67
CA ALA A 182 6.94 14.34 -34.71
C ALA A 182 6.30 14.19 -36.09
N ARG A 183 5.17 13.45 -36.19
CA ARG A 183 4.40 13.34 -37.44
C ARG A 183 3.81 14.67 -37.86
N SER A 184 3.26 15.44 -36.92
CA SER A 184 2.70 16.77 -37.19
C SER A 184 3.76 17.72 -37.74
N ALA A 185 4.96 17.73 -37.15
CA ALA A 185 6.08 18.52 -37.65
C ALA A 185 6.49 18.12 -39.08
N ALA A 186 6.39 16.83 -39.43
CA ALA A 186 6.73 16.33 -40.76
C ALA A 186 5.63 16.56 -41.82
N THR A 187 4.35 16.52 -41.44
CA THR A 187 3.22 16.58 -42.38
C THR A 187 2.46 17.90 -42.38
N GLY A 188 2.67 18.75 -41.37
CA GLY A 188 1.89 19.97 -41.13
C GLY A 188 0.47 19.70 -40.62
N VAL A 189 0.09 18.43 -40.36
CA VAL A 189 -1.23 18.07 -39.84
C VAL A 189 -1.23 18.19 -38.32
N GLU A 190 -2.16 18.95 -37.77
CA GLU A 190 -2.26 19.14 -36.32
C GLU A 190 -2.51 17.82 -35.57
N PRO A 191 -1.88 17.59 -34.40
CA PRO A 191 -2.12 16.38 -33.63
C PRO A 191 -3.58 16.33 -33.15
N PRO A 192 -4.29 15.19 -33.30
CA PRO A 192 -5.69 15.07 -32.89
C PRO A 192 -5.91 15.26 -31.39
N GLN A 193 -4.85 15.21 -30.59
CA GLN A 193 -4.93 15.27 -29.14
C GLN A 193 -5.47 16.60 -28.59
N TYR A 194 -5.33 17.72 -29.29
CA TYR A 194 -5.96 18.98 -28.87
C TYR A 194 -7.46 18.96 -29.11
N GLN A 195 -7.88 18.48 -30.28
CA GLN A 195 -9.29 18.32 -30.62
C GLN A 195 -10.00 17.34 -29.67
N ASN A 196 -9.31 16.29 -29.25
CA ASN A 196 -9.84 15.32 -28.30
C ASN A 196 -10.10 15.96 -26.92
N LEU A 197 -9.24 16.87 -26.44
CA LEU A 197 -9.47 17.58 -25.17
C LEU A 197 -10.75 18.42 -25.21
N LEU A 198 -10.99 19.11 -26.33
CA LEU A 198 -12.23 19.88 -26.56
C LEU A 198 -13.48 18.99 -26.57
N LEU A 199 -13.37 17.76 -27.06
CA LEU A 199 -14.47 16.79 -27.07
C LEU A 199 -14.71 16.21 -25.68
N GLU A 200 -13.63 15.90 -24.94
CA GLU A 200 -13.70 15.41 -23.56
C GLU A 200 -14.33 16.45 -22.63
N ARG A 201 -13.93 17.72 -22.73
CA ARG A 201 -14.55 18.81 -21.97
C ARG A 201 -16.04 18.94 -22.30
N ARG A 202 -16.40 18.97 -23.59
CA ARG A 202 -17.80 19.10 -24.01
C ARG A 202 -18.67 17.96 -23.49
N ALA A 203 -18.13 16.74 -23.43
CA ALA A 203 -18.85 15.59 -22.90
C ALA A 203 -19.17 15.72 -21.39
N MET A 204 -18.35 16.47 -20.64
CA MET A 204 -18.58 16.77 -19.22
C MET A 204 -19.59 17.90 -19.02
N ASP A 205 -19.49 18.96 -19.81
CA ASP A 205 -20.42 20.10 -19.71
C ASP A 205 -21.85 19.77 -20.17
N THR A 206 -22.03 18.71 -20.98
CA THR A 206 -23.36 18.25 -21.38
C THR A 206 -24.11 17.64 -20.19
N VAL A 207 -24.97 18.45 -19.57
CA VAL A 207 -26.02 17.98 -18.67
C VAL A 207 -26.87 16.97 -19.45
N ARG A 208 -26.75 15.67 -19.17
CA ARG A 208 -27.78 14.72 -19.60
C ARG A 208 -29.08 15.13 -18.91
N PRO A 209 -30.13 15.56 -19.62
CA PRO A 209 -31.43 15.69 -18.98
C PRO A 209 -31.81 14.29 -18.49
N VAL A 210 -31.90 14.15 -17.17
CA VAL A 210 -32.37 12.92 -16.53
C VAL A 210 -33.88 12.88 -16.80
N THR A 211 -34.28 12.36 -17.96
CA THR A 211 -35.70 12.25 -18.36
C THR A 211 -36.43 11.08 -17.69
N ALA A 212 -35.78 10.35 -16.79
CA ALA A 212 -36.42 9.33 -15.97
C ALA A 212 -36.55 9.84 -14.52
N PRO A 213 -37.69 9.65 -13.84
CA PRO A 213 -37.78 9.94 -12.42
C PRO A 213 -36.63 9.21 -11.72
N ALA A 214 -35.85 9.94 -10.93
CA ALA A 214 -34.74 9.40 -10.18
C ALA A 214 -35.23 8.14 -9.45
N LEU A 215 -34.69 6.98 -9.83
CA LEU A 215 -34.73 5.82 -8.95
C LEU A 215 -34.18 6.34 -7.62
N VAL A 216 -35.01 6.32 -6.58
CA VAL A 216 -34.59 6.61 -5.21
C VAL A 216 -33.36 5.76 -4.99
N VAL A 217 -32.17 6.39 -5.04
CA VAL A 217 -30.92 5.73 -4.75
C VAL A 217 -31.05 5.40 -3.28
N LYS A 218 -31.40 4.14 -3.01
CA LYS A 218 -31.39 3.57 -1.66
C LYS A 218 -30.03 4.00 -1.10
N PRO A 219 -29.98 4.72 0.04
CA PRO A 219 -28.70 5.11 0.61
C PRO A 219 -27.84 3.86 0.64
N ILE A 220 -26.67 3.92 0.01
CA ILE A 220 -25.72 2.81 0.03
C ILE A 220 -25.43 2.62 1.50
N THR A 221 -26.04 1.60 2.10
CA THR A 221 -25.78 1.22 3.47
C THR A 221 -24.28 0.98 3.50
N ALA A 222 -23.54 1.77 4.29
CA ALA A 222 -22.11 1.62 4.42
C ALA A 222 -21.84 0.11 4.61
N PRO A 223 -20.92 -0.49 3.83
CA PRO A 223 -20.72 -1.92 3.86
C PRO A 223 -20.54 -2.34 5.31
N THR A 224 -21.45 -3.20 5.80
CA THR A 224 -21.41 -3.69 7.17
C THR A 224 -20.12 -4.50 7.33
N VAL A 225 -19.08 -3.86 7.85
CA VAL A 225 -17.81 -4.51 8.16
C VAL A 225 -18.03 -5.57 9.23
N SER A 226 -17.31 -6.69 9.13
CA SER A 226 -17.47 -7.76 10.11
C SER A 226 -17.09 -7.29 11.52
N PRO A 227 -17.57 -7.99 12.56
CA PRO A 227 -17.08 -7.79 13.92
C PRO A 227 -15.55 -7.89 14.03
N SER A 228 -14.90 -8.77 13.26
CA SER A 228 -13.44 -8.96 13.31
C SER A 228 -12.69 -7.73 12.82
N VAL A 229 -13.12 -7.13 11.70
CA VAL A 229 -12.54 -5.86 11.22
C VAL A 229 -12.67 -4.77 12.30
N ARG A 230 -13.84 -4.66 12.94
CA ARG A 230 -14.08 -3.66 14.00
C ARG A 230 -13.34 -3.94 15.30
N GLN A 231 -12.90 -5.17 15.54
CA GLN A 231 -12.09 -5.51 16.71
C GLN A 231 -10.62 -5.22 16.44
N THR A 232 -10.13 -5.57 15.26
CA THR A 232 -8.73 -5.42 14.88
C THR A 232 -8.34 -3.96 14.64
N PHE A 233 -9.20 -3.15 14.00
CA PHE A 233 -8.82 -1.80 13.62
C PHE A 233 -9.45 -0.71 14.49
N THR A 234 -8.70 0.35 14.79
CA THR A 234 -9.23 1.61 15.33
C THR A 234 -9.38 2.61 14.19
N GLY A 235 -10.59 2.72 13.66
CA GLY A 235 -10.90 3.63 12.55
C GLY A 235 -12.11 3.18 11.76
N VAL A 236 -12.46 3.97 10.74
CA VAL A 236 -13.54 3.63 9.80
C VAL A 236 -12.94 3.45 8.41
N GLY A 237 -13.44 2.45 7.66
CA GLY A 237 -12.98 2.20 6.29
C GLY A 237 -12.05 1.02 6.09
N TYR A 238 -11.75 0.30 7.16
CA TYR A 238 -11.07 -0.98 7.03
C TYR A 238 -12.00 -2.03 6.41
N SER A 239 -11.44 -2.85 5.53
CA SER A 239 -12.11 -3.91 4.80
C SER A 239 -11.65 -5.29 5.25
N GLU A 240 -12.39 -6.34 4.88
CA GLU A 240 -11.96 -7.73 5.05
C GLU A 240 -10.63 -8.02 4.34
N ALA A 241 -10.37 -7.36 3.21
CA ALA A 241 -9.12 -7.54 2.48
C ALA A 241 -7.94 -7.01 3.30
N GLN A 242 -8.09 -5.85 3.95
CA GLN A 242 -7.05 -5.31 4.83
C GLN A 242 -6.87 -6.15 6.09
N LEU A 243 -7.96 -6.68 6.66
CA LEU A 243 -7.86 -7.63 7.78
C LEU A 243 -7.08 -8.89 7.39
N ASN A 244 -7.35 -9.45 6.21
CA ASN A 244 -6.61 -10.61 5.72
C ASN A 244 -5.14 -10.28 5.44
N HIS A 245 -4.85 -9.09 4.92
CA HIS A 245 -3.47 -8.61 4.76
C HIS A 245 -2.74 -8.53 6.11
N VAL A 246 -3.36 -7.95 7.14
CA VAL A 246 -2.79 -7.90 8.50
C VAL A 246 -2.56 -9.32 9.04
N ARG A 247 -3.52 -10.23 8.86
CA ARG A 247 -3.36 -11.64 9.27
C ARG A 247 -2.18 -12.31 8.58
N GLU A 248 -2.05 -12.14 7.26
CA GLU A 248 -0.92 -12.68 6.49
C GLU A 248 0.41 -12.08 6.93
N ALA A 249 0.48 -10.76 7.14
CA ALA A 249 1.68 -10.08 7.63
C ALA A 249 2.10 -10.57 9.03
N LEU A 250 1.14 -10.85 9.89
CA LEU A 250 1.35 -11.26 11.28
C LEU A 250 1.38 -12.78 11.50
N CYS A 251 1.54 -13.57 10.43
CA CYS A 251 1.65 -15.03 10.47
C CYS A 251 0.41 -15.76 11.04
N VAL A 252 -0.78 -15.18 10.88
CA VAL A 252 -2.05 -15.79 11.29
C VAL A 252 -2.58 -16.66 10.14
N HIS A 253 -2.09 -17.88 10.03
CA HIS A 253 -2.39 -18.78 8.90
C HIS A 253 -3.70 -19.56 9.03
N SER A 254 -4.10 -19.90 10.27
CA SER A 254 -5.29 -20.71 10.51
C SER A 254 -6.56 -19.85 10.55
N ALA A 255 -7.71 -20.45 10.24
CA ALA A 255 -9.00 -19.82 10.49
C ALA A 255 -9.09 -19.30 11.94
N ASP A 256 -9.48 -18.05 12.09
CA ASP A 256 -9.57 -17.34 13.37
C ASP A 256 -10.99 -16.80 13.59
N PRO A 257 -11.97 -17.69 13.82
CA PRO A 257 -13.38 -17.31 13.86
C PRO A 257 -13.72 -16.37 15.02
N THR A 258 -12.94 -16.41 16.11
CA THR A 258 -13.11 -15.54 17.27
C THR A 258 -12.23 -14.29 17.21
N ASN A 259 -11.42 -14.15 16.15
CA ASN A 259 -10.40 -13.11 15.99
C ASN A 259 -9.29 -13.12 17.07
N ALA A 260 -9.25 -14.10 17.96
CA ALA A 260 -8.36 -14.11 19.10
C ALA A 260 -6.88 -14.23 18.68
N LYS A 261 -6.58 -15.03 17.65
CA LYS A 261 -5.21 -15.18 17.15
C LYS A 261 -4.71 -13.89 16.50
N THR A 262 -5.59 -13.23 15.75
CA THR A 262 -5.32 -11.94 15.10
C THR A 262 -5.00 -10.89 16.16
N MET A 263 -5.83 -10.76 17.20
CA MET A 263 -5.58 -9.80 18.28
C MET A 263 -4.29 -10.10 19.04
N ALA A 264 -3.97 -11.38 19.28
CA ALA A 264 -2.71 -11.76 19.92
C ALA A 264 -1.49 -11.41 19.07
N ALA A 265 -1.56 -11.63 17.74
CA ALA A 265 -0.48 -11.31 16.83
C ALA A 265 -0.28 -9.81 16.65
N VAL A 266 -1.37 -9.02 16.63
CA VAL A 266 -1.31 -7.54 16.65
C VAL A 266 -0.57 -7.08 17.90
N LYS A 267 -0.94 -7.62 19.06
CA LYS A 267 -0.25 -7.28 20.31
C LYS A 267 1.24 -7.63 20.29
N MET A 268 1.64 -8.80 19.79
CA MET A 268 3.07 -9.15 19.67
C MET A 268 3.82 -8.15 18.78
N TRP A 269 3.21 -7.75 17.67
CA TRP A 269 3.78 -6.77 16.76
C TRP A 269 3.93 -5.40 17.44
N GLU A 270 2.90 -4.94 18.15
CA GLU A 270 2.97 -3.69 18.92
C GLU A 270 4.00 -3.76 20.05
N ASP A 271 4.07 -4.86 20.80
CA ASP A 271 5.05 -5.06 21.88
C ASP A 271 6.50 -4.87 21.34
N GLN A 272 6.76 -5.27 20.09
CA GLN A 272 8.05 -5.07 19.42
C GLN A 272 8.23 -3.64 18.87
N VAL A 273 7.20 -3.08 18.25
CA VAL A 273 7.25 -1.73 17.67
C VAL A 273 7.45 -0.66 18.74
N TYR A 274 6.75 -0.81 19.86
CA TYR A 274 6.74 0.15 20.97
C TYR A 274 7.57 -0.37 22.16
N GLU A 275 8.58 -1.21 21.91
CA GLU A 275 9.48 -1.75 22.95
C GLU A 275 10.09 -0.62 23.80
N ASP A 276 10.50 0.47 23.15
CA ASP A 276 11.08 1.65 23.80
C ASP A 276 10.04 2.59 24.44
N GLU A 277 8.76 2.48 24.04
CA GLU A 277 7.67 3.37 24.47
C GLU A 277 6.40 2.57 24.85
N PRO A 278 6.47 1.66 25.85
CA PRO A 278 5.38 0.71 26.13
C PRO A 278 4.09 1.35 26.63
N THR A 279 4.13 2.63 27.00
CA THR A 279 2.97 3.44 27.43
C THR A 279 2.39 4.30 26.30
N ASP A 280 2.88 4.16 25.06
CA ASP A 280 2.31 4.87 23.92
C ASP A 280 0.81 4.55 23.79
N ALA A 281 0.00 5.58 23.48
CA ALA A 281 -1.45 5.43 23.32
C ALA A 281 -1.82 4.52 22.12
N LEU A 282 -0.91 4.37 21.16
CA LEU A 282 -1.04 3.47 20.02
C LEU A 282 -0.80 2.00 20.41
N HIS A 283 -0.04 1.73 21.47
CA HIS A 283 0.13 0.38 22.03
C HIS A 283 -1.12 -0.09 22.78
N ASN A 284 -2.21 -0.35 22.04
CA ASN A 284 -3.54 -0.63 22.58
C ASN A 284 -4.13 -1.99 22.13
N GLY A 285 -3.35 -2.79 21.42
CA GLY A 285 -3.68 -4.10 20.88
C GLY A 285 -4.61 -4.05 19.67
N ARG A 286 -4.65 -2.93 18.94
CA ARG A 286 -5.50 -2.71 17.77
C ARG A 286 -4.75 -1.84 16.78
N VAL A 287 -4.93 -2.17 15.51
CA VAL A 287 -4.26 -1.51 14.39
C VAL A 287 -4.95 -0.21 14.03
N ASP A 288 -4.24 0.88 14.14
CA ASP A 288 -4.69 2.17 13.64
C ASP A 288 -4.14 2.51 12.25
N ASP A 289 -4.49 3.70 11.82
CA ASP A 289 -4.10 4.33 10.58
C ASP A 289 -2.60 4.59 10.44
N GLN A 290 -1.95 4.95 11.56
CA GLN A 290 -0.53 5.20 11.65
C GLN A 290 0.24 3.88 11.51
N GLU A 291 -0.21 2.85 12.21
CA GLU A 291 0.36 1.51 12.24
C GLU A 291 0.16 0.76 10.93
N PHE A 292 -1.03 0.88 10.34
CA PHE A 292 -1.32 0.25 9.06
C PHE A 292 -0.47 0.85 7.95
N ASN A 293 -0.40 2.18 7.85
CA ASN A 293 0.29 2.87 6.75
C ASN A 293 1.76 3.20 7.04
N GLY A 294 2.26 2.95 8.25
CA GLY A 294 3.63 3.25 8.65
C GLY A 294 3.93 4.75 8.80
N ILE A 295 2.94 5.57 9.20
CA ILE A 295 3.17 7.00 9.39
C ILE A 295 4.10 7.18 10.60
N ASN A 296 5.21 7.91 10.46
CA ASN A 296 6.23 8.07 11.51
C ASN A 296 6.91 6.76 11.99
N MET A 297 6.68 5.64 11.30
CA MET A 297 7.33 4.37 11.55
C MET A 297 8.23 4.03 10.36
N GLN A 298 9.29 3.22 10.57
CA GLN A 298 10.12 2.78 9.44
C GLN A 298 9.34 1.93 8.44
N MET A 299 8.32 1.19 8.90
CA MET A 299 7.48 0.32 8.07
C MET A 299 6.13 0.06 8.75
N GLY A 300 5.02 0.20 8.01
CA GLY A 300 3.68 -0.14 8.49
C GLY A 300 3.27 -1.58 8.17
N LEU A 301 2.17 -2.05 8.77
CA LEU A 301 1.60 -3.38 8.49
C LEU A 301 1.21 -3.58 7.02
N ARG A 302 0.83 -2.52 6.31
CA ARG A 302 0.54 -2.54 4.87
C ARG A 302 1.76 -2.96 4.04
N ASP A 303 2.95 -2.54 4.46
CA ASP A 303 4.19 -2.76 3.71
C ASP A 303 4.89 -4.06 4.10
N LEU A 304 4.48 -4.66 5.22
CA LEU A 304 4.98 -5.98 5.63
C LEU A 304 4.57 -7.04 4.61
N LYS A 305 5.58 -7.75 4.09
CA LYS A 305 5.37 -8.93 3.25
C LYS A 305 4.61 -9.99 4.04
N GLY A 306 3.74 -10.74 3.35
CA GLY A 306 3.07 -11.91 3.91
C GLY A 306 4.06 -12.89 4.52
N CYS A 307 3.66 -13.50 5.62
CA CYS A 307 4.48 -14.42 6.38
C CYS A 307 4.57 -15.80 5.72
N SER A 308 5.74 -16.42 5.77
CA SER A 308 5.90 -17.82 5.37
C SER A 308 5.16 -18.73 6.36
N THR A 309 4.54 -19.79 5.84
CA THR A 309 3.83 -20.81 6.64
C THR A 309 4.72 -21.56 7.64
N ARG A 310 6.04 -21.37 7.56
CA ARG A 310 7.02 -21.90 8.53
C ARG A 310 6.87 -21.29 9.92
N TRP A 311 6.48 -20.01 10.00
CA TRP A 311 6.39 -19.28 11.27
C TRP A 311 4.96 -19.37 11.79
N HIS A 312 4.79 -19.74 13.06
CA HIS A 312 3.45 -19.94 13.64
C HIS A 312 2.83 -18.63 14.14
N ASN A 313 3.64 -17.60 14.39
CA ASN A 313 3.21 -16.28 14.83
C ASN A 313 4.25 -15.22 14.41
N PHE A 314 3.92 -13.95 14.67
CA PHE A 314 4.79 -12.82 14.34
C PHE A 314 6.13 -12.85 15.10
N GLU A 315 6.13 -13.29 16.35
CA GLU A 315 7.33 -13.36 17.19
C GLU A 315 8.41 -14.28 16.60
N GLU A 316 8.04 -15.49 16.19
CA GLU A 316 8.96 -16.44 15.56
C GLU A 316 9.56 -15.87 14.28
N ARG A 317 8.74 -15.18 13.49
CA ARG A 317 9.20 -14.47 12.30
C ARG A 317 10.21 -13.38 12.70
N ALA A 318 9.91 -12.55 13.68
CA ALA A 318 10.79 -11.46 14.11
C ALA A 318 12.15 -11.96 14.65
N LEU A 319 12.13 -13.05 15.43
CA LEU A 319 13.32 -13.65 16.04
C LEU A 319 14.21 -14.38 15.02
N PHE A 320 13.61 -15.08 14.05
CA PHE A 320 14.36 -16.06 13.24
C PHE A 320 14.36 -15.80 11.74
N GLN A 321 13.43 -14.99 11.20
CA GLN A 321 13.45 -14.67 9.77
C GLN A 321 14.77 -13.99 9.41
N ASP A 322 15.43 -14.51 8.37
CA ASP A 322 16.73 -14.06 7.88
C ASP A 322 17.87 -14.15 8.93
N LYS A 323 17.65 -14.89 10.03
CA LYS A 323 18.59 -15.08 11.15
C LYS A 323 18.81 -16.58 11.45
N PRO A 324 19.31 -17.38 10.50
CA PRO A 324 19.47 -18.84 10.68
C PRO A 324 20.41 -19.23 11.82
N GLN A 325 21.38 -18.37 12.17
CA GLN A 325 22.28 -18.62 13.31
C GLN A 325 21.55 -18.47 14.65
N THR A 326 20.63 -17.51 14.76
CA THR A 326 19.80 -17.31 15.96
C THR A 326 18.87 -18.50 16.17
N GLU A 327 18.27 -19.00 15.09
CA GLU A 327 17.44 -20.22 15.13
C GLU A 327 18.28 -21.43 15.58
N ALA A 328 19.44 -21.67 14.96
CA ALA A 328 20.32 -22.77 15.33
C ALA A 328 20.78 -22.69 16.80
N ALA A 329 21.10 -21.48 17.29
CA ALA A 329 21.45 -21.26 18.69
C ALA A 329 20.27 -21.58 19.62
N PHE A 330 19.05 -21.17 19.26
CA PHE A 330 17.85 -21.47 20.05
C PHE A 330 17.54 -22.98 20.09
N LEU A 331 17.73 -23.70 18.98
CA LEU A 331 17.57 -25.16 18.95
C LEU A 331 18.57 -25.85 19.88
N LEU A 332 19.84 -25.41 19.91
CA LEU A 332 20.85 -25.91 20.86
C LEU A 332 20.46 -25.64 22.31
N VAL A 333 19.87 -24.48 22.59
CA VAL A 333 19.34 -24.13 23.91
C VAL A 333 18.24 -25.10 24.33
N LEU A 334 17.29 -25.42 23.45
CA LEU A 334 16.23 -26.40 23.71
C LEU A 334 16.79 -27.81 24.00
N THR A 335 17.85 -28.23 23.29
CA THR A 335 18.55 -29.49 23.58
C THR A 335 19.25 -29.44 24.94
N LYS A 336 19.90 -28.32 25.29
CA LYS A 336 20.60 -28.14 26.57
C LYS A 336 19.66 -28.23 27.78
N VAL A 337 18.43 -27.73 27.66
CA VAL A 337 17.39 -27.87 28.71
C VAL A 337 16.64 -29.21 28.64
N GLY A 338 17.11 -30.14 27.80
CA GLY A 338 16.59 -31.51 27.71
C GLY A 338 15.20 -31.61 27.12
N LEU A 339 14.83 -30.70 26.19
CA LEU A 339 13.48 -30.64 25.62
C LEU A 339 13.40 -31.08 24.15
N ALA A 340 14.42 -30.81 23.34
CA ALA A 340 14.38 -31.13 21.91
C ALA A 340 15.40 -32.22 21.52
N PRO A 341 15.01 -33.23 20.73
CA PRO A 341 15.95 -34.08 20.00
C PRO A 341 16.78 -33.23 19.01
N GLN A 342 17.86 -33.78 18.44
CA GLN A 342 18.72 -33.09 17.46
C GLN A 342 17.95 -32.79 16.16
N GLU A 343 17.13 -31.75 16.19
CA GLU A 343 16.33 -31.25 15.08
C GLU A 343 17.02 -30.04 14.44
N GLN A 344 16.78 -29.82 13.14
CA GLN A 344 17.41 -28.72 12.39
C GLN A 344 16.45 -27.56 12.09
N SER A 345 15.18 -27.64 12.50
CA SER A 345 14.17 -26.63 12.15
C SER A 345 13.14 -26.42 13.25
N LEU A 346 12.77 -25.15 13.47
CA LEU A 346 11.73 -24.74 14.40
C LEU A 346 10.34 -25.32 14.07
N ASP A 347 10.05 -25.58 12.80
CA ASP A 347 8.76 -26.12 12.35
C ASP A 347 8.62 -27.64 12.55
N SER A 348 9.68 -28.32 12.98
CA SER A 348 9.64 -29.76 13.26
C SER A 348 8.69 -30.08 14.42
N GLN A 349 7.96 -31.19 14.30
CA GLN A 349 7.02 -31.64 15.34
C GLN A 349 7.71 -31.84 16.70
N GLY A 350 8.97 -32.29 16.70
CA GLY A 350 9.80 -32.44 17.89
C GLY A 350 10.04 -31.11 18.60
N VAL A 351 10.43 -30.07 17.86
CA VAL A 351 10.65 -28.72 18.42
C VAL A 351 9.36 -28.08 18.88
N ARG A 352 8.25 -28.23 18.13
CA ARG A 352 6.93 -27.72 18.56
C ARG A 352 6.47 -28.34 19.88
N LYS A 353 6.72 -29.63 20.07
CA LYS A 353 6.48 -30.31 21.35
C LYS A 353 7.41 -29.76 22.43
N ALA A 354 8.69 -29.58 22.14
CA ALA A 354 9.66 -29.01 23.07
C ALA A 354 9.25 -27.62 23.58
N ILE A 355 8.76 -26.73 22.71
CA ILE A 355 8.26 -25.39 23.08
C ILE A 355 7.03 -25.51 24.00
N SER A 356 6.10 -26.41 23.69
CA SER A 356 4.94 -26.68 24.56
C SER A 356 5.37 -27.20 25.94
N ASP A 357 6.31 -28.14 25.98
CA ASP A 357 6.82 -28.71 27.23
C ASP A 357 7.59 -27.65 28.04
N ALA A 358 8.32 -26.75 27.37
CA ALA A 358 8.98 -25.61 28.01
C ALA A 358 7.96 -24.70 28.69
N ARG A 359 6.89 -24.34 27.98
CA ARG A 359 5.82 -23.48 28.50
C ARG A 359 5.20 -24.06 29.77
N ASP A 360 4.91 -25.36 29.77
CA ASP A 360 4.38 -26.08 30.94
C ASP A 360 5.41 -26.12 32.10
N LYS A 361 6.67 -26.44 31.83
CA LYS A 361 7.75 -26.46 32.86
C LYS A 361 8.06 -25.09 33.46
N CYS A 362 7.92 -24.04 32.67
CA CYS A 362 8.10 -22.65 33.11
C CYS A 362 6.86 -22.07 33.79
N SER A 363 5.79 -22.86 33.95
CA SER A 363 4.51 -22.42 34.54
C SER A 363 3.92 -21.20 33.83
N MET A 364 4.13 -21.09 32.51
CA MET A 364 3.65 -19.98 31.70
C MET A 364 2.31 -20.36 31.08
N PRO A 365 1.18 -19.78 31.50
CA PRO A 365 -0.12 -20.16 30.95
C PRO A 365 -0.21 -19.84 29.46
N ALA A 366 -1.00 -20.64 28.73
CA ALA A 366 -1.39 -20.28 27.37
C ALA A 366 -2.24 -19.00 27.43
N ARG A 367 -1.95 -18.04 26.56
CA ARG A 367 -2.73 -16.80 26.42
C ARG A 367 -3.79 -16.99 25.34
N SER A 368 -4.88 -16.23 25.41
CA SER A 368 -5.91 -16.25 24.36
C SER A 368 -5.27 -15.96 22.99
N GLY A 369 -5.59 -16.79 21.99
CA GLY A 369 -5.04 -16.63 20.64
C GLY A 369 -3.63 -17.20 20.43
N ILE A 370 -2.98 -17.75 21.45
CA ILE A 370 -1.62 -18.32 21.36
C ILE A 370 -1.68 -19.81 21.70
N ASN A 371 -1.24 -20.68 20.78
CA ASN A 371 -1.17 -22.11 21.06
C ASN A 371 0.01 -22.41 21.98
N LYS A 372 -0.05 -23.52 22.72
CA LYS A 372 1.05 -23.91 23.62
C LYS A 372 2.40 -24.09 22.92
N SER A 373 2.36 -24.55 21.67
CA SER A 373 3.53 -24.78 20.81
C SER A 373 4.10 -23.54 20.14
N ASP A 374 3.45 -22.38 20.32
CA ASP A 374 3.87 -21.12 19.72
C ASP A 374 4.87 -20.45 20.65
N LEU A 375 5.97 -19.96 20.07
CA LEU A 375 7.01 -19.25 20.82
C LEU A 375 6.61 -17.78 21.00
N THR A 376 6.65 -17.29 22.23
CA THR A 376 6.40 -15.88 22.57
C THR A 376 7.69 -15.29 23.15
N ASP A 377 7.88 -13.96 23.10
CA ASP A 377 9.11 -13.31 23.57
C ASP A 377 9.42 -13.68 25.04
N ASP A 378 8.40 -13.60 25.90
CA ASP A 378 8.51 -13.98 27.31
C ASP A 378 8.95 -15.44 27.50
N LEU A 379 8.43 -16.37 26.68
CA LEU A 379 8.82 -17.78 26.73
C LEU A 379 10.23 -17.98 26.18
N TYR A 380 10.59 -17.30 25.10
CA TYR A 380 11.94 -17.31 24.53
C TYR A 380 12.96 -16.87 25.58
N ASN A 381 12.76 -15.71 26.18
CA ASN A 381 13.64 -15.16 27.22
C ASN A 381 13.74 -16.10 28.42
N LYS A 382 12.61 -16.66 28.88
CA LYS A 382 12.61 -17.62 29.99
C LYS A 382 13.38 -18.91 29.68
N ILE A 383 13.30 -19.42 28.45
CA ILE A 383 14.08 -20.60 27.99
C ILE A 383 15.57 -20.26 27.95
N ILE A 384 15.95 -19.08 27.46
CA ILE A 384 17.34 -18.62 27.44
C ILE A 384 17.90 -18.53 28.87
N GLU A 385 17.17 -17.89 29.79
CA GLU A 385 17.54 -17.82 31.21
C GLU A 385 17.70 -19.21 31.84
N TRP A 386 16.74 -20.11 31.59
CA TRP A 386 16.77 -21.47 32.12
C TRP A 386 18.01 -22.23 31.64
N SER A 387 18.44 -22.03 30.40
CA SER A 387 19.64 -22.64 29.85
C SER A 387 20.94 -22.17 30.51
N GLY A 388 20.91 -21.04 31.21
CA GLY A 388 22.02 -20.54 32.03
C GLY A 388 22.14 -21.23 33.39
N LYS A 389 21.10 -21.92 33.85
CA LYS A 389 21.09 -22.66 35.13
C LYS A 389 21.83 -24.00 34.99
N THR A 390 22.15 -24.63 36.13
CA THR A 390 22.74 -25.97 36.16
C THR A 390 21.80 -27.00 35.52
N GLU A 391 22.37 -28.01 34.86
CA GLU A 391 21.59 -29.08 34.23
C GLU A 391 20.63 -29.73 35.23
N GLY A 392 19.36 -29.85 34.86
CA GLY A 392 18.29 -30.38 35.73
C GLY A 392 17.63 -29.36 36.67
N SER A 393 18.06 -28.09 36.69
CA SER A 393 17.33 -27.04 37.41
C SER A 393 15.92 -26.83 36.85
N PRO A 394 14.91 -26.52 37.68
CA PRO A 394 13.58 -26.16 37.20
C PRO A 394 13.61 -24.82 36.46
N CYS A 395 12.70 -24.64 35.49
CA CYS A 395 12.58 -23.38 34.75
C CYS A 395 12.15 -22.21 35.66
N GLY A 396 11.29 -22.50 36.66
CA GLY A 396 10.77 -21.57 37.68
C GLY A 396 11.78 -20.53 38.15
#